data_AF-A0A973UXJ5-F1
#
_entry.id   AF-A0A973UXJ5-F1
#
_cell.length_a   1.000
_cell.length_b   1.000
_cell.length_c   1.000
_cell.angle_alpha   90.00
_cell.angle_beta   90.00
_cell.angle_gamma   90.00
#
_symmetry.space_group_name_H-M   'P 1'
#
loop_
_entity.id
_entity.type
_entity.pdbx_description
1 polymer ?
#
loop_
_entity_poly.entity_id
_entity_poly.type
_entity_poly.pdbx_seq_one_letter_code
_entity_poly.pdbx_strand_id
1 'polypeptide(L)'
;MRRNVALLVTALLLVVGFGGWAWWKSWQLQREAAAAREALAVAPAAAAAIFSYDYRTFDAAVANGRTFATGTFASEYDKTTSALKDAVIKEQAVVNAQVSSSGVVDASPDKVDVLLYVNQYRRNVTITGEKVDQNRVVLTLIKVDGAWKVSAASAL
;
A
#
# COMPACT_ATOMS: atom_id res chain seq x y z
N MET A 1 -55.66 -25.64 -2.89
CA MET A 1 -54.77 -25.20 -3.99
C MET A 1 -54.10 -23.84 -3.74
N ARG A 2 -54.83 -22.74 -3.52
CA ARG A 2 -54.24 -21.38 -3.35
C ARG A 2 -53.16 -21.25 -2.26
N ARG A 3 -53.35 -21.91 -1.10
CA ARG A 3 -52.37 -21.92 0.02
C ARG A 3 -51.04 -22.57 -0.35
N ASN A 4 -51.06 -23.67 -1.11
CA ASN A 4 -49.84 -24.39 -1.51
C ASN A 4 -49.08 -23.59 -2.57
N VAL A 5 -49.79 -22.91 -3.48
CA VAL A 5 -49.18 -22.00 -4.46
C VAL A 5 -48.49 -20.82 -3.76
N ALA A 6 -49.15 -20.20 -2.77
CA ALA A 6 -48.55 -19.11 -2.00
C ALA A 6 -47.28 -19.56 -1.25
N LEU A 7 -47.30 -20.75 -0.62
CA LEU A 7 -46.12 -21.30 0.06
C LEU A 7 -44.96 -21.58 -0.90
N LEU A 8 -45.24 -22.13 -2.09
CA LEU A 8 -44.22 -22.38 -3.11
C LEU A 8 -43.61 -21.10 -3.66
N VAL A 9 -44.43 -20.07 -3.90
CA VAL A 9 -43.93 -18.75 -4.36
C VAL A 9 -43.05 -18.11 -3.28
N THR A 10 -43.47 -18.13 -2.02
CA THR A 10 -42.65 -17.61 -0.91
C THR A 10 -41.34 -18.38 -0.78
N ALA A 11 -41.37 -19.71 -0.85
CA ALA A 11 -40.16 -20.53 -0.80
C ALA A 11 -39.21 -20.21 -1.97
N LEU A 12 -39.74 -20.04 -3.19
CA LEU A 12 -38.95 -19.66 -4.35
C LEU A 12 -38.29 -18.28 -4.19
N LEU A 13 -39.04 -17.29 -3.70
CA LEU A 13 -38.52 -15.94 -3.44
C LEU A 13 -37.39 -15.97 -2.40
N LEU A 14 -37.53 -16.78 -1.35
CA LEU A 14 -36.48 -16.94 -0.34
C LEU A 14 -35.21 -17.58 -0.93
N VAL A 15 -35.35 -18.61 -1.77
CA VAL A 15 -34.20 -19.27 -2.42
C VAL A 15 -33.49 -18.32 -3.38
N VAL A 16 -34.23 -17.57 -4.20
CA VAL A 16 -33.65 -16.59 -5.13
C VAL A 16 -32.98 -15.45 -4.37
N GLY A 17 -33.64 -14.91 -3.33
CA GLY A 17 -33.07 -13.86 -2.49
C GLY A 17 -31.77 -14.29 -1.79
N PHE A 18 -31.77 -15.48 -1.20
CA PHE A 18 -30.58 -16.04 -0.55
C PHE A 18 -29.46 -16.35 -1.56
N GLY A 19 -29.80 -16.92 -2.71
CA GLY A 19 -28.84 -17.20 -3.78
C GLY A 19 -28.19 -15.93 -4.34
N GLY A 20 -29.00 -14.88 -4.57
CA GLY A 20 -28.50 -13.57 -4.99
C GLY A 20 -27.58 -12.92 -3.95
N TRP A 21 -27.96 -12.96 -2.67
CA TRP A 21 -27.12 -12.46 -1.57
C TRP A 21 -25.80 -13.24 -1.45
N ALA A 22 -25.86 -14.57 -1.49
CA ALA A 22 -24.68 -15.43 -1.39
C ALA A 22 -23.70 -15.21 -2.56
N TRP A 23 -24.22 -15.04 -3.78
CA TRP A 23 -23.41 -14.72 -4.95
C TRP A 23 -22.79 -13.32 -4.84
N TRP A 24 -23.58 -12.30 -4.46
CA TRP A 24 -23.04 -10.95 -4.28
C TRP A 24 -21.91 -10.92 -3.24
N LYS A 25 -22.12 -11.62 -2.11
CA LYS A 25 -21.10 -11.75 -1.06
C LYS A 25 -19.85 -12.49 -1.54
N SER A 26 -20.00 -13.58 -2.30
CA SER A 26 -18.84 -14.31 -2.82
C SER A 26 -18.05 -13.49 -3.85
N TRP A 27 -18.74 -12.71 -4.69
CA TRP A 27 -18.11 -11.80 -5.64
C TRP A 27 -17.32 -10.70 -4.94
N GLN A 28 -17.86 -10.13 -3.86
CA GLN A 28 -17.16 -9.12 -3.08
C GLN A 28 -15.91 -9.68 -2.38
N LEU A 29 -16.00 -10.86 -1.76
CA LEU A 29 -14.85 -11.52 -1.13
C LEU A 29 -13.74 -11.85 -2.14
N GLN A 30 -14.10 -12.23 -3.37
CA GLN A 30 -13.11 -12.46 -4.43
C GLN A 30 -12.39 -11.17 -4.84
N ARG A 31 -13.13 -10.05 -4.93
CA ARG A 31 -12.53 -8.74 -5.24
C ARG A 31 -11.59 -8.25 -4.13
N GLU A 32 -11.99 -8.42 -2.87
CA GLU A 32 -11.15 -8.10 -1.71
C GLU A 32 -9.87 -8.94 -1.70
N ALA A 33 -9.98 -10.26 -1.91
CA ALA A 33 -8.82 -11.14 -1.99
C ALA A 33 -7.89 -10.81 -3.17
N ALA A 34 -8.45 -10.41 -4.32
CA ALA A 34 -7.66 -9.96 -5.47
C ALA A 34 -6.93 -8.65 -5.17
N ALA A 35 -7.64 -7.65 -4.63
CA ALA A 35 -7.06 -6.37 -4.23
C ALA A 35 -5.92 -6.56 -3.21
N ALA A 36 -6.15 -7.38 -2.18
CA ALA A 36 -5.16 -7.72 -1.17
C ALA A 36 -3.87 -8.30 -1.80
N ARG A 37 -4.00 -9.27 -2.72
CA ARG A 37 -2.86 -9.88 -3.41
C ARG A 37 -2.12 -8.89 -4.30
N GLU A 38 -2.85 -8.09 -5.07
CA GLU A 38 -2.25 -7.10 -5.97
C GLU A 38 -1.49 -6.01 -5.19
N ALA A 39 -2.11 -5.45 -4.14
CA ALA A 39 -1.49 -4.42 -3.32
C ALA A 39 -0.27 -4.96 -2.55
N LEU A 40 -0.36 -6.18 -1.99
CA LEU A 40 0.77 -6.83 -1.31
C LEU A 40 1.95 -7.09 -2.25
N ALA A 41 1.71 -7.33 -3.54
CA ALA A 41 2.76 -7.50 -4.54
C ALA A 41 3.49 -6.19 -4.87
N VAL A 42 2.80 -5.04 -4.77
CA VAL A 42 3.35 -3.72 -5.11
C VAL A 42 3.99 -3.02 -3.90
N ALA A 43 3.43 -3.21 -2.70
CA ALA A 43 3.82 -2.48 -1.51
C ALA A 43 5.32 -2.56 -1.16
N PRO A 44 6.02 -3.71 -1.30
CA PRO A 44 7.45 -3.77 -1.02
C PRO A 44 8.29 -2.89 -1.95
N ALA A 45 7.98 -2.88 -3.25
CA ALA A 45 8.67 -2.04 -4.23
C ALA A 45 8.37 -0.55 -4.00
N ALA A 46 7.12 -0.22 -3.67
CA ALA A 46 6.72 1.13 -3.30
C ALA A 46 7.51 1.62 -2.06
N ALA A 47 7.57 0.81 -1.00
CA ALA A 47 8.32 1.14 0.21
C ALA A 47 9.82 1.34 -0.08
N ALA A 48 10.43 0.44 -0.86
CA ALA A 48 11.83 0.56 -1.24
C ALA A 48 12.09 1.86 -2.03
N ALA A 49 11.21 2.21 -2.98
CA ALA A 49 11.34 3.42 -3.78
C ALA A 49 11.11 4.71 -2.97
N ILE A 50 10.13 4.72 -2.07
CA ILE A 50 9.77 5.90 -1.26
C ILE A 50 10.82 6.15 -0.16
N PHE A 51 11.35 5.10 0.45
CA PHE A 51 12.19 5.19 1.65
C PHE A 51 13.69 5.04 1.38
N SER A 52 14.11 5.01 0.12
CA SER A 52 15.52 4.98 -0.29
C SER A 52 15.91 6.25 -1.03
N TYR A 53 17.14 6.69 -0.84
CA TYR A 53 17.73 7.76 -1.64
C TYR A 53 19.26 7.68 -1.59
N ASP A 54 19.89 8.30 -2.58
CA ASP A 54 21.33 8.49 -2.64
C ASP A 54 21.61 9.93 -3.03
N TYR A 55 22.47 10.63 -2.29
CA TYR A 55 22.78 12.04 -2.57
C TYR A 55 23.24 12.29 -4.02
N ARG A 56 23.88 11.30 -4.66
CA ARG A 56 24.40 11.39 -6.04
C ARG A 56 23.29 11.38 -7.08
N THR A 57 22.18 10.72 -6.76
CA THR A 57 21.04 10.51 -7.68
C THR A 57 19.72 10.89 -7.02
N PHE A 58 19.74 11.87 -6.11
CA PHE A 58 18.62 12.17 -5.23
C PHE A 58 17.36 12.50 -6.02
N ASP A 59 17.46 13.36 -7.03
CA ASP A 59 16.30 13.75 -7.85
C ASP A 59 15.68 12.57 -8.61
N ALA A 60 16.51 11.64 -9.09
CA ALA A 60 16.02 10.43 -9.76
C ALA A 60 15.35 9.47 -8.77
N ALA A 61 15.91 9.33 -7.55
CA ALA A 61 15.31 8.54 -6.48
C ALA A 61 13.94 9.11 -6.06
N VAL A 62 13.86 10.44 -5.89
CA VAL A 62 12.61 11.14 -5.57
C VAL A 62 11.58 10.97 -6.68
N ALA A 63 11.98 11.14 -7.95
CA ALA A 63 11.08 10.93 -9.09
C ALA A 63 10.54 9.50 -9.13
N ASN A 64 11.37 8.50 -8.84
CA ASN A 64 10.95 7.09 -8.76
C ASN A 64 10.00 6.83 -7.58
N GLY A 65 10.30 7.32 -6.37
CA GLY A 65 9.38 7.18 -5.23
C GLY A 65 8.03 7.86 -5.50
N ARG A 66 8.06 9.01 -6.17
CA ARG A 66 6.86 9.78 -6.53
C ARG A 66 5.90 9.05 -7.47
N THR A 67 6.37 8.10 -8.30
CA THR A 67 5.49 7.31 -9.17
C THR A 67 4.56 6.39 -8.39
N PHE A 68 4.96 6.01 -7.17
CA PHE A 68 4.15 5.19 -6.27
C PHE A 68 3.19 6.02 -5.41
N ALA A 69 3.36 7.34 -5.32
CA ALA A 69 2.54 8.18 -4.43
C ALA A 69 1.33 8.79 -5.17
N THR A 70 0.23 8.95 -4.45
CA THR A 70 -0.99 9.61 -4.94
C THR A 70 -1.68 10.44 -3.85
N GLY A 71 -2.68 11.24 -4.24
CA GLY A 71 -3.49 12.03 -3.31
C GLY A 71 -2.66 12.97 -2.44
N THR A 72 -3.07 13.13 -1.18
CA THR A 72 -2.37 13.99 -0.22
C THR A 72 -0.95 13.52 0.08
N PHE A 73 -0.73 12.20 0.13
CA PHE A 73 0.60 11.64 0.39
C PHE A 73 1.62 12.01 -0.68
N ALA A 74 1.21 12.11 -1.95
CA ALA A 74 2.08 12.61 -3.01
C ALA A 74 2.59 14.05 -2.73
N SER A 75 1.71 14.94 -2.28
CA SER A 75 2.07 16.31 -1.92
C SER A 75 2.96 16.37 -0.68
N GLU A 76 2.69 15.53 0.32
CA GLU A 76 3.54 15.41 1.52
C GLU A 76 4.93 14.88 1.19
N TYR A 77 5.00 13.90 0.28
CA TYR A 77 6.24 13.33 -0.22
C TYR A 77 7.07 14.40 -0.95
N ASP A 78 6.45 15.14 -1.88
CA ASP A 78 7.12 16.23 -2.63
C ASP A 78 7.66 17.31 -1.68
N LYS A 79 6.86 17.71 -0.68
CA LYS A 79 7.26 18.69 0.34
C LYS A 79 8.44 18.17 1.18
N THR A 80 8.35 16.93 1.66
CA THR A 80 9.35 16.35 2.56
C THR A 80 10.67 16.15 1.85
N THR A 81 10.65 15.59 0.64
CA THR A 81 11.86 15.35 -0.16
C THR A 81 12.53 16.65 -0.58
N SER A 82 11.75 17.69 -0.93
CA SER A 82 12.29 19.02 -1.22
C SER A 82 13.02 19.62 -0.02
N ALA A 83 12.43 19.51 1.18
CA ALA A 83 13.03 20.02 2.41
C ALA A 83 14.30 19.25 2.84
N LEU A 84 14.43 17.98 2.44
CA LEU A 84 15.59 17.14 2.78
C LEU A 84 16.79 17.34 1.86
N LYS A 85 16.59 17.81 0.62
CA LYS A 85 17.60 17.79 -0.45
C LYS A 85 18.95 18.38 -0.03
N ASP A 86 18.96 19.58 0.54
CA ASP A 86 20.19 20.27 0.92
C ASP A 86 20.97 19.51 1.99
N ALA A 87 20.26 18.97 2.99
CA ALA A 87 20.87 18.16 4.04
C ALA A 87 21.44 16.85 3.48
N VAL A 88 20.70 16.17 2.61
CA VAL A 88 21.14 14.92 1.96
C VAL A 88 22.41 15.13 1.15
N ILE A 89 22.51 16.22 0.37
CA ILE A 89 23.70 16.54 -0.41
C ILE A 89 24.87 16.92 0.49
N LYS A 90 24.64 17.80 1.47
CA LYS A 90 25.68 18.28 2.40
C LYS A 90 26.30 17.13 3.19
N GLU A 91 25.48 16.19 3.65
CA GLU A 91 25.94 15.06 4.46
C GLU A 91 26.38 13.86 3.62
N GLN A 92 26.24 13.92 2.29
CA GLN A 92 26.45 12.78 1.39
C GLN A 92 25.65 11.55 1.83
N ALA A 93 24.39 11.78 2.21
CA ALA A 93 23.55 10.76 2.80
C ALA A 93 23.08 9.73 1.75
N VAL A 94 23.15 8.47 2.14
CA VAL A 94 22.64 7.32 1.40
C VAL A 94 21.78 6.49 2.34
N VAL A 95 20.54 6.22 1.93
CA VAL A 95 19.59 5.37 2.63
C VAL A 95 19.10 4.30 1.68
N ASN A 96 19.27 3.04 2.07
CA ASN A 96 18.73 1.89 1.35
C ASN A 96 17.68 1.21 2.22
N ALA A 97 16.43 1.20 1.76
CA ALA A 97 15.31 0.55 2.43
C ALA A 97 15.07 -0.85 1.84
N GLN A 98 15.07 -1.86 2.71
CA GLN A 98 14.78 -3.25 2.35
C GLN A 98 13.59 -3.76 3.17
N VAL A 99 12.62 -4.35 2.49
CA VAL A 99 11.46 -4.97 3.14
C VAL A 99 11.81 -6.40 3.50
N SER A 100 11.82 -6.70 4.81
CA SER A 100 12.12 -8.04 5.32
C SER A 100 10.87 -8.92 5.41
N SER A 101 9.70 -8.31 5.60
CA SER A 101 8.40 -8.99 5.60
C SER A 101 7.28 -7.99 5.32
N SER A 102 6.15 -8.50 4.82
CA SER A 102 4.93 -7.71 4.61
C SER A 102 3.68 -8.54 4.83
N GLY A 103 2.58 -7.88 5.21
CA GLY A 103 1.28 -8.53 5.44
C GLY A 103 0.13 -7.55 5.29
N VAL A 104 -1.03 -8.06 4.87
CA VAL A 104 -2.26 -7.27 4.75
C VAL A 104 -2.87 -7.07 6.13
N VAL A 105 -3.13 -5.81 6.49
CA VAL A 105 -3.82 -5.41 7.73
C VAL A 105 -5.32 -5.36 7.49
N ASP A 106 -5.73 -4.69 6.41
CA ASP A 106 -7.13 -4.54 6.00
C ASP A 106 -7.21 -4.48 4.47
N ALA A 107 -8.31 -4.96 3.91
CA ALA A 107 -8.52 -4.95 2.46
C ALA A 107 -9.99 -4.74 2.10
N SER A 108 -10.20 -3.82 1.17
CA SER A 108 -11.43 -3.61 0.42
C SER A 108 -11.09 -3.70 -1.08
N PRO A 109 -12.10 -3.77 -1.98
CA PRO A 109 -11.82 -3.83 -3.41
C PRO A 109 -10.97 -2.67 -3.96
N ASP A 110 -11.02 -1.50 -3.32
CA ASP A 110 -10.42 -0.26 -3.86
C ASP A 110 -9.35 0.36 -2.93
N LYS A 111 -9.18 -0.18 -1.73
CA LYS A 111 -8.20 0.27 -0.72
C LYS A 111 -7.65 -0.93 0.05
N VAL A 112 -6.32 -1.01 0.20
CA VAL A 112 -5.65 -2.04 1.00
C VAL A 112 -4.62 -1.40 1.90
N ASP A 113 -4.62 -1.78 3.18
CA ASP A 113 -3.61 -1.38 4.16
C ASP A 113 -2.60 -2.53 4.32
N VAL A 114 -1.33 -2.27 4.03
CA VAL A 114 -0.24 -3.26 4.08
C VAL A 114 0.79 -2.85 5.11
N LEU A 115 1.03 -3.71 6.09
CA LEU A 115 2.12 -3.59 7.06
C LEU A 115 3.42 -4.09 6.43
N LEU A 116 4.49 -3.33 6.56
CA LEU A 116 5.84 -3.69 6.12
C LEU A 116 6.84 -3.55 7.27
N TYR A 117 7.72 -4.54 7.37
CA TYR A 117 8.93 -4.47 8.20
C TYR A 117 10.07 -4.02 7.32
N VAL A 118 10.58 -2.81 7.55
CA VAL A 118 11.54 -2.14 6.69
C VAL A 118 12.85 -1.92 7.44
N ASN A 119 13.93 -2.51 6.94
CA ASN A 119 15.28 -2.21 7.40
C ASN A 119 15.84 -1.06 6.55
N GLN A 120 16.24 0.04 7.18
CA GLN A 120 16.92 1.16 6.53
C GLN A 120 18.40 1.15 6.87
N TYR A 121 19.22 0.94 5.86
CA TYR A 121 20.68 0.99 5.94
C TYR A 121 21.13 2.40 5.60
N ARG A 122 21.70 3.12 6.58
CA ARG A 122 22.06 4.53 6.47
C ARG A 122 23.56 4.73 6.55
N ARG A 123 24.07 5.56 5.63
CA ARG A 123 25.45 6.02 5.56
C ARG A 123 25.47 7.52 5.24
N ASN A 124 26.38 8.26 5.84
CA ASN A 124 26.66 9.67 5.54
C ASN A 124 28.07 10.00 6.07
N VAL A 125 28.53 11.25 5.90
CA VAL A 125 29.87 11.66 6.38
C VAL A 125 30.03 11.69 7.91
N THR A 126 28.94 11.58 8.67
CA THR A 126 28.95 11.62 10.15
C THR A 126 28.76 10.24 10.80
N ILE A 127 28.38 9.22 10.02
CA ILE A 127 28.19 7.84 10.47
C ILE A 127 29.47 7.04 10.20
N THR A 128 30.09 6.51 11.26
CA THR A 128 31.15 5.51 11.12
C THR A 128 30.53 4.18 10.73
N GLY A 129 30.87 3.66 9.54
CA GLY A 129 30.34 2.40 9.02
C GLY A 129 28.92 2.55 8.47
N GLU A 130 28.02 1.65 8.86
CA GLU A 130 26.62 1.64 8.44
C GLU A 130 25.71 1.48 9.66
N LYS A 131 24.67 2.33 9.74
CA LYS A 131 23.64 2.23 10.78
C LYS A 131 22.40 1.57 10.19
N VAL A 132 21.78 0.66 10.94
CA VAL A 132 20.53 0.01 10.53
C VAL A 132 19.41 0.44 11.47
N ASP A 133 18.32 0.95 10.89
CA ASP A 133 17.09 1.24 11.60
C ASP A 133 16.00 0.26 11.15
N GLN A 134 15.27 -0.30 12.12
CA GLN A 134 14.21 -1.28 11.87
C GLN A 134 12.86 -0.61 12.11
N ASN A 135 12.16 -0.31 11.02
CA ASN A 135 10.90 0.41 11.04
C ASN A 135 9.74 -0.53 10.73
N ARG A 136 8.57 -0.20 11.27
CA ARG A 136 7.29 -0.82 10.94
C ARG A 136 6.42 0.26 10.33
N VAL A 137 5.98 0.05 9.10
CA VAL A 137 5.23 1.05 8.34
C VAL A 137 3.95 0.41 7.81
N VAL A 138 2.82 1.09 7.96
CA VAL A 138 1.60 0.74 7.24
C VAL A 138 1.49 1.65 6.03
N LEU A 139 1.45 1.07 4.83
CA LEU A 139 1.11 1.78 3.60
C LEU A 139 -0.35 1.53 3.28
N THR A 140 -1.11 2.61 3.09
CA THR A 140 -2.44 2.56 2.48
C THR A 140 -2.28 2.69 0.98
N LEU A 141 -2.71 1.68 0.23
CA LEU A 141 -2.72 1.67 -1.22
C LEU A 141 -4.15 1.80 -1.74
N ILE A 142 -4.33 2.62 -2.78
CA ILE A 142 -5.57 2.74 -3.56
C ILE A 142 -5.28 2.56 -5.05
N LYS A 143 -6.29 2.14 -5.81
CA LYS A 143 -6.15 1.95 -7.25
C LYS A 143 -6.40 3.26 -8.00
N VAL A 144 -5.39 3.72 -8.75
CA VAL A 144 -5.44 4.93 -9.58
C VAL A 144 -4.98 4.57 -10.98
N ASP A 145 -5.84 4.81 -11.98
CA ASP A 145 -5.58 4.49 -13.39
C ASP A 145 -5.13 3.02 -13.60
N GLY A 146 -5.71 2.10 -12.82
CA GLY A 146 -5.40 0.67 -12.88
C GLY A 146 -4.17 0.23 -12.09
N ALA A 147 -3.40 1.15 -11.51
CA ALA A 147 -2.20 0.85 -10.71
C ALA A 147 -2.43 1.11 -9.22
N TRP A 148 -1.88 0.26 -8.35
CA TRP A 148 -1.89 0.48 -6.90
C TRP A 148 -0.86 1.55 -6.54
N LYS A 149 -1.31 2.62 -5.87
CA LYS A 149 -0.48 3.73 -5.42
C LYS A 149 -0.72 4.01 -3.94
N VAL A 150 0.33 4.43 -3.25
CA VAL A 150 0.32 4.80 -1.83
C VAL A 150 -0.39 6.13 -1.67
N SER A 151 -1.49 6.14 -0.92
CA SER A 151 -2.24 7.35 -0.56
C SER A 151 -1.99 7.81 0.87
N ALA A 152 -1.39 6.97 1.71
CA ALA A 152 -0.93 7.31 3.06
C ALA A 152 0.18 6.36 3.53
N ALA A 153 1.02 6.83 4.43
CA ALA A 153 2.01 6.03 5.14
C ALA A 153 2.03 6.42 6.62
N SER A 154 2.04 5.44 7.52
CA SER A 154 2.16 5.67 8.97
C SER A 154 3.21 4.75 9.59
N ALA A 155 3.96 5.26 10.56
CA ALA A 155 4.88 4.48 11.36
C ALA A 155 4.18 3.93 12.61
N LEU A 156 4.61 2.75 13.07
CA LEU A 156 4.15 2.10 14.31
C LEU A 156 5.20 2.17 15.43
#